data_AF-A0A7C9MT11-F1
#
_entry.id   AF-A0A7C9MT11-F1
#
_cell.length_a   1.000
_cell.length_b   1.000
_cell.length_c   1.000
_cell.angle_alpha   90.00
_cell.angle_beta   90.00
_cell.angle_gamma   90.00
#
_symmetry.space_group_name_H-M   'P 1'
#
loop_
_entity.id
_entity.type
_entity.pdbx_description
1 polymer ?
#
loop_
_entity_poly.entity_id
_entity_poly.type
_entity_poly.pdbx_seq_one_letter_code
_entity_poly.pdbx_strand_id
1 'polypeptide(L)'
;MTTIQFGRQAVQRPPFDINGLTFSSVPLSLAEERQLAGAGQDAETDDAVMDALLNVLTELLNTRAQGEMVTTDWLMENLMPADLEGIVAHLRGEADTGA
;
A
#
# COMPACT_ATOMS: atom_id res chain seq x y z
N MET A 1 28.25 -23.19 -2.55
CA MET A 1 27.57 -22.64 -1.36
C MET A 1 26.12 -22.41 -1.75
N THR A 2 25.21 -23.26 -1.29
CA THR A 2 23.82 -23.26 -1.74
C THR A 2 22.98 -22.64 -0.64
N THR A 3 22.55 -21.40 -0.85
CA THR A 3 21.71 -20.65 0.09
C THR A 3 20.31 -21.28 0.07
N ILE A 4 19.86 -21.81 1.21
CA ILE A 4 18.50 -22.34 1.34
C ILE A 4 17.53 -21.15 1.23
N GLN A 5 16.78 -21.07 0.13
CA GLN A 5 15.69 -20.10 -0.04
C GLN A 5 14.42 -20.70 0.59
N PHE A 6 14.08 -20.25 1.80
CA PHE A 6 12.80 -20.54 2.41
C PHE A 6 11.69 -19.69 1.74
N GLY A 7 10.60 -20.35 1.35
CA GLY A 7 9.25 -19.80 1.16
C GLY A 7 9.10 -18.51 0.36
N ARG A 8 8.59 -18.64 -0.88
CA ARG A 8 8.33 -17.55 -1.83
C ARG A 8 9.62 -16.83 -2.20
N GLN A 9 10.24 -17.23 -3.30
CA GLN A 9 10.79 -16.19 -4.18
C GLN A 9 9.62 -15.26 -4.44
N ALA A 10 9.59 -14.15 -3.68
CA ALA A 10 8.58 -13.12 -3.78
C ALA A 10 8.43 -12.86 -5.26
N VAL A 11 7.22 -13.04 -5.79
CA VAL A 11 6.90 -12.63 -7.15
C VAL A 11 7.29 -11.16 -7.19
N GLN A 12 8.48 -10.85 -7.72
CA GLN A 12 8.98 -9.50 -7.81
C GLN A 12 8.14 -8.90 -8.92
N ARG A 13 6.98 -8.39 -8.53
CA ARG A 13 6.15 -7.59 -9.40
C ARG A 13 6.96 -6.35 -9.76
N PRO A 14 6.92 -5.91 -11.03
CA PRO A 14 7.60 -4.69 -11.41
C PRO A 14 7.10 -3.55 -10.50
N PRO A 15 7.97 -2.62 -10.10
CA PRO A 15 7.56 -1.41 -9.38
C PRO A 15 6.39 -0.72 -10.09
N PHE A 16 5.56 -0.02 -9.33
CA PHE A 16 4.49 0.82 -9.88
C PHE A 16 4.81 2.28 -9.65
N ASP A 17 4.29 3.13 -10.55
CA ASP A 17 4.48 4.58 -10.50
C ASP A 17 3.16 5.26 -10.19
N ILE A 18 3.18 6.22 -9.26
CA ILE A 18 2.07 7.14 -9.00
C ILE A 18 2.59 8.55 -9.20
N ASN A 19 2.04 9.25 -10.20
CA ASN A 19 2.37 10.66 -10.49
C ASN A 19 3.89 10.94 -10.56
N GLY A 20 4.66 9.99 -11.12
CA GLY A 20 6.11 10.09 -11.30
C GLY A 20 6.95 9.59 -10.11
N LEU A 21 6.32 9.13 -9.02
CA LEU A 21 6.98 8.49 -7.89
C LEU A 21 6.91 6.97 -8.00
N THR A 22 8.05 6.30 -7.84
CA THR A 22 8.18 4.85 -7.97
C THR A 22 8.11 4.15 -6.61
N PHE A 23 7.27 3.12 -6.53
CA PHE A 23 7.04 2.32 -5.33
C PHE A 23 7.28 0.83 -5.58
N SER A 24 7.78 0.12 -4.57
CA SER A 24 7.95 -1.33 -4.65
C SER A 24 6.61 -2.06 -4.56
N SER A 25 6.42 -3.06 -5.41
CA SER A 25 5.20 -3.89 -5.51
C SER A 25 5.24 -5.13 -4.61
N VAL A 26 5.93 -5.03 -3.46
CA VAL A 26 6.06 -6.15 -2.52
C VAL A 26 4.70 -6.42 -1.88
N PRO A 27 4.24 -7.69 -1.83
CA PRO A 27 2.98 -8.04 -1.19
C PRO A 27 2.87 -7.53 0.25
N LEU A 28 1.66 -7.21 0.70
CA LEU A 28 1.43 -6.83 2.09
C LEU A 28 1.88 -7.92 3.05
N SER A 29 2.58 -7.50 4.11
CA SER A 29 2.86 -8.33 5.27
C SER A 29 1.62 -8.44 6.16
N LEU A 30 1.60 -9.46 7.01
CA LEU A 30 0.52 -9.65 7.98
C LEU A 30 0.34 -8.44 8.92
N ALA A 31 1.45 -7.76 9.25
CA ALA A 31 1.42 -6.57 10.10
C ALA A 31 0.70 -5.40 9.40
N GLU A 32 1.00 -5.19 8.12
CA GLU A 32 0.40 -4.13 7.30
C GLU A 32 -1.07 -4.40 7.02
N GLU A 33 -1.45 -5.65 6.75
CA GLU A 33 -2.86 -6.04 6.61
C GLU A 33 -3.64 -5.77 7.90
N ARG A 34 -3.06 -6.08 9.05
CA ARG A 34 -3.67 -5.80 10.35
C ARG A 34 -3.83 -4.30 10.59
N GLN A 35 -2.86 -3.49 10.16
CA GLN A 35 -2.95 -2.03 10.27
C GLN A 35 -4.05 -1.47 9.37
N LEU A 36 -4.12 -1.91 8.12
CA LEU A 36 -5.16 -1.49 7.18
C LEU A 36 -6.57 -1.89 7.65
N ALA A 37 -6.74 -3.12 8.14
CA ALA A 37 -8.02 -3.59 8.69
C ALA A 37 -8.38 -2.92 10.04
N GLY A 38 -7.38 -2.41 10.75
CA GLY A 38 -7.51 -1.69 12.01
C GLY A 38 -7.73 -0.18 11.86
N ALA A 39 -7.50 0.38 10.68
CA ALA A 39 -7.60 1.80 10.44
C ALA A 39 -9.02 2.31 10.72
N GLY A 40 -9.13 3.35 11.54
CA GLY A 40 -10.41 3.96 11.90
C GLY A 40 -11.26 3.16 12.90
N GLN A 41 -10.78 2.05 13.47
CA GLN A 41 -11.55 1.28 14.48
C GLN A 41 -11.92 2.10 15.72
N ASP A 42 -11.06 3.04 16.11
CA ASP A 42 -11.26 3.92 17.26
C ASP A 42 -11.76 5.33 16.87
N ALA A 43 -12.09 5.55 15.59
CA ALA A 43 -12.52 6.86 15.11
C ALA A 43 -14.01 7.11 15.41
N GLU A 44 -14.31 8.29 15.95
CA GLU A 44 -15.67 8.68 16.33
C GLU A 44 -16.47 9.32 15.18
N THR A 45 -15.80 9.72 14.10
CA THR A 45 -16.39 10.38 12.93
C THR A 45 -15.86 9.81 11.62
N ASP A 46 -16.65 9.93 10.55
CA ASP A 46 -16.28 9.46 9.21
C ASP A 46 -15.00 10.17 8.69
N ASP A 47 -14.84 11.46 8.99
CA ASP A 47 -13.63 12.22 8.65
C ASP A 47 -12.40 11.63 9.37
N ALA A 48 -12.53 11.28 10.65
CA ALA A 48 -11.44 10.66 11.42
C ALA A 48 -11.10 9.24 10.93
N VAL A 49 -12.08 8.49 10.42
CA VAL A 49 -11.84 7.20 9.75
C VAL A 49 -11.01 7.40 8.49
N MET A 50 -11.37 8.40 7.67
CA MET A 50 -10.65 8.70 6.44
C MET A 50 -9.21 9.17 6.70
N ASP A 51 -9.01 10.04 7.69
CA ASP A 51 -7.69 10.49 8.11
C ASP A 51 -6.82 9.31 8.61
N ALA A 52 -7.40 8.40 9.39
CA ALA A 52 -6.69 7.22 9.86
C ALA A 52 -6.27 6.30 8.70
N LEU A 53 -7.14 6.10 7.70
CA LEU A 53 -6.84 5.33 6.50
C LEU A 53 -5.73 5.98 5.67
N LEU A 54 -5.82 7.29 5.42
CA LEU A 54 -4.80 8.04 4.68
C LEU A 54 -3.44 7.99 5.37
N ASN A 55 -3.40 8.05 6.70
CA ASN A 55 -2.17 7.92 7.47
C ASN A 55 -1.54 6.54 7.28
N VAL A 56 -2.32 5.46 7.42
CA VAL A 56 -1.80 4.09 7.21
C VAL A 56 -1.31 3.89 5.78
N LEU A 57 -2.04 4.41 4.79
CA LEU A 57 -1.63 4.33 3.38
C LEU A 57 -0.37 5.13 3.09
N THR A 58 -0.22 6.31 3.69
CA THR A 58 1.00 7.12 3.62
C THR A 58 2.19 6.35 4.16
N GLU A 59 2.07 5.76 5.35
CA GLU A 59 3.14 4.95 5.96
C GLU A 59 3.50 3.74 5.09
N LEU A 60 2.49 3.07 4.54
CA LEU A 60 2.64 1.91 3.67
C LEU A 60 3.40 2.25 2.38
N LEU A 61 3.03 3.36 1.73
CA LEU A 61 3.67 3.85 0.51
C LEU A 61 5.09 4.34 0.79
N ASN A 62 5.31 5.05 1.90
CA ASN A 62 6.64 5.53 2.29
C ASN A 62 7.61 4.40 2.62
N THR A 63 7.11 3.30 3.20
CA THR A 63 7.92 2.09 3.41
C THR A 63 8.37 1.46 2.08
N ARG A 64 7.65 1.73 0.99
CA ARG A 64 7.88 1.18 -0.36
C ARG A 64 8.49 2.19 -1.33
N ALA A 65 8.66 3.44 -0.93
CA ALA A 65 9.17 4.50 -1.78
C ALA A 65 10.66 4.29 -2.09
N GLN A 66 11.04 4.45 -3.36
CA GLN A 66 12.44 4.32 -3.80
C GLN A 66 13.15 5.68 -3.93
N GLY A 67 12.57 6.74 -3.39
CA GLY A 67 13.11 8.09 -3.46
C GLY A 67 12.36 9.04 -2.55
N GLU A 68 11.34 9.70 -3.09
CA GLU A 68 10.59 10.74 -2.40
C GLU A 68 9.47 10.15 -1.52
N MET A 69 9.32 10.70 -0.31
CA MET A 69 8.24 10.35 0.60
C MET A 69 6.99 11.17 0.27
N VAL A 70 5.82 10.54 0.42
CA VAL A 70 4.51 11.16 0.25
C VAL A 70 3.92 11.55 1.61
N THR A 71 3.02 12.53 1.60
CA THR A 71 2.21 12.94 2.76
C THR A 71 0.74 12.60 2.52
N THR A 72 -0.07 12.65 3.56
CA THR A 72 -1.53 12.52 3.44
C THR A 72 -2.12 13.57 2.51
N ASP A 73 -1.65 14.81 2.61
CA ASP A 73 -2.08 15.91 1.74
C ASP A 73 -1.75 15.60 0.28
N TRP A 74 -0.55 15.07 0.02
CA TRP A 74 -0.17 14.65 -1.33
C TRP A 74 -1.11 13.56 -1.85
N LEU A 75 -1.47 12.57 -1.04
CA LEU A 75 -2.43 11.53 -1.46
C LEU A 75 -3.78 12.14 -1.82
N MET A 76 -4.31 13.06 -1.02
CA MET A 76 -5.59 13.71 -1.30
C MET A 76 -5.56 14.59 -2.57
N GLU A 77 -4.44 15.24 -2.84
CA GLU A 77 -4.28 16.10 -4.02
C GLU A 77 -4.04 15.30 -5.31
N ASN A 78 -3.43 14.11 -5.21
CA ASN A 78 -2.90 13.37 -6.35
C ASN A 78 -3.60 12.05 -6.63
N LEU A 79 -4.44 11.55 -5.71
CA LEU A 79 -5.14 10.27 -5.83
C LEU A 79 -6.62 10.41 -5.55
N MET A 80 -7.43 9.71 -6.35
CA MET A 80 -8.85 9.52 -6.06
C MET A 80 -9.03 8.36 -5.07
N PRO A 81 -10.15 8.30 -4.32
CA PRO A 81 -10.45 7.18 -3.43
C PRO A 81 -10.36 5.80 -4.12
N ALA A 82 -10.79 5.72 -5.38
CA ALA A 82 -10.70 4.50 -6.18
C ALA A 82 -9.24 4.06 -6.47
N ASP A 83 -8.31 5.02 -6.59
CA ASP A 83 -6.90 4.70 -6.79
C ASP A 83 -6.30 4.09 -5.53
N LEU A 84 -6.70 4.57 -4.34
CA LEU A 84 -6.27 4.02 -3.05
C LEU A 84 -6.71 2.55 -2.89
N GLU A 85 -7.97 2.26 -3.20
CA GLU A 85 -8.48 0.88 -3.21
C GLU A 85 -7.72 0.00 -4.21
N GLY A 86 -7.47 0.52 -5.41
CA GLY A 86 -6.70 -0.17 -6.45
C GLY A 86 -5.27 -0.49 -6.03
N ILE A 87 -4.58 0.43 -5.34
CA ILE A 87 -3.23 0.22 -4.80
C ILE A 87 -3.25 -0.88 -3.74
N VAL A 88 -4.19 -0.85 -2.81
CA VAL A 88 -4.31 -1.88 -1.76
C VAL A 88 -4.59 -3.25 -2.40
N ALA A 89 -5.55 -3.34 -3.33
CA ALA A 89 -5.85 -4.58 -4.05
C ALA A 89 -4.62 -5.09 -4.82
N HIS A 90 -3.90 -4.20 -5.50
CA HIS A 90 -2.65 -4.54 -6.17
C HIS A 90 -1.63 -5.15 -5.20
N LEU A 91 -1.41 -4.52 -4.03
CA LEU A 91 -0.48 -4.99 -3.01
C LEU A 91 -0.94 -6.27 -2.30
N ARG A 92 -2.24 -6.53 -2.20
CA ARG A 92 -2.82 -7.80 -1.72
C ARG A 92 -2.58 -8.97 -2.64
N GLY A 93 -2.29 -8.67 -3.91
CA GLY A 93 -2.17 -9.71 -4.91
C GLY A 93 -3.42 -9.88 -5.77
N GLU A 94 -4.46 -9.07 -5.58
CA GLU A 94 -5.78 -9.18 -6.22
C GLU A 94 -5.79 -8.69 -7.68
N ALA A 95 -4.62 -8.32 -8.23
CA ALA A 95 -4.45 -7.96 -9.62
C ALA A 95 -4.80 -9.14 -10.55
N ASP A 96 -5.98 -9.02 -11.17
CA ASP A 96 -6.44 -9.64 -12.42
C ASP A 96 -6.30 -11.17 -12.48
N THR A 97 -7.31 -11.87 -11.94
CA THR A 97 -7.66 -13.19 -12.49
C THR A 97 -8.32 -12.94 -13.84
N GLY A 98 -7.50 -12.69 -14.86
CA GLY A 98 -7.93 -12.77 -16.24
C GLY A 98 -8.53 -14.16 -16.49
N ALA A 99 -9.85 -14.18 -16.70
CA ALA A 99 -10.61 -15.29 -17.21
C ALA A 99 -11.37 -14.82 -18.46
#